data_AF-A0A9D6CMF9-F1
#
_entry.id   AF-A0A9D6CMF9-F1
#
_cell.length_a   1.000
_cell.length_b   1.000
_cell.length_c   1.000
_cell.angle_alpha   90.00
_cell.angle_beta   90.00
_cell.angle_gamma   90.00
#
_symmetry.space_group_name_H-M   'P 1'
#
loop_
_entity.id
_entity.type
_entity.pdbx_description
1 polymer ?
#
loop_
_entity_poly.entity_id
_entity_poly.type
_entity_poly.pdbx_seq_one_letter_code
_entity_poly.pdbx_strand_id
1 'polypeptide(L)'
;MNDGTDARADGPKGDESGRDLGPLAWAALVARWVEVARASRAIPPELAQLRESVPHLIAIEATTAALGELVRVPEIDRPHARAVAEVAIRRAAGELDRLWRGEEWPEEFVEACEAAGRALERAAYAGLAALVVTGDAALEVPRLGLGFDRDDPATHRGSLAAMPPGSLAMPGEPVCWWVGREAPLVPAEAAEAASRLAVVRDIDALQVYRGLDERGRFTADTLVPITADVLAGLPMLVPLLHDGTPIGHFIRGEAEWRGMQRAAMDGRATIPVHR
;
A
#
# COMPACT_ATOMS: atom_id res chain seq x y z
N MET A 1 38.11 -6.82 51.06
CA MET A 1 37.66 -8.21 51.23
C MET A 1 36.17 -8.23 50.96
N ASN A 2 35.78 -9.06 49.99
CA ASN A 2 34.44 -9.37 49.48
C ASN A 2 33.65 -8.19 48.91
N ASP A 3 33.56 -7.98 47.60
CA ASP A 3 33.37 -8.89 46.44
C ASP A 3 31.92 -9.40 46.29
N GLY A 4 31.42 -9.21 45.07
CA GLY A 4 30.20 -9.80 44.51
C GLY A 4 28.90 -8.97 44.65
N THR A 5 28.05 -8.81 43.64
CA THR A 5 28.08 -9.15 42.21
C THR A 5 26.83 -8.50 41.58
N ASP A 6 26.97 -8.06 40.34
CA ASP A 6 25.98 -8.01 39.27
C ASP A 6 24.47 -7.88 39.55
N ALA A 7 23.87 -6.86 38.93
CA ALA A 7 22.95 -7.10 37.80
C ALA A 7 22.63 -5.76 37.10
N ARG A 8 23.53 -5.34 36.20
CA ARG A 8 23.12 -4.46 35.10
C ARG A 8 22.28 -5.33 34.16
N ALA A 9 20.98 -5.06 34.11
CA ALA A 9 20.11 -5.62 33.10
C ALA A 9 20.55 -5.10 31.73
N ASP A 10 21.40 -5.90 31.08
CA ASP A 10 21.67 -5.85 29.65
C ASP A 10 20.34 -6.21 28.98
N GLY A 11 19.60 -5.17 28.58
CA GLY A 11 18.42 -5.34 27.75
C GLY A 11 18.82 -6.04 26.46
N PRO A 12 17.99 -6.94 25.91
CA PRO A 12 18.34 -7.61 24.67
C PRO A 12 18.60 -6.55 23.61
N LYS A 13 19.84 -6.48 23.13
CA LYS A 13 20.18 -5.86 21.86
C LYS A 13 19.37 -6.60 20.81
N GLY A 14 18.16 -6.09 20.57
CA GLY A 14 17.35 -6.46 19.44
C GLY A 14 18.24 -6.33 18.22
N ASP A 15 18.43 -7.46 17.57
CA ASP A 15 19.25 -7.61 16.40
C ASP A 15 18.69 -6.71 15.29
N GLU A 16 19.18 -5.46 15.21
CA GLU A 16 18.96 -4.51 14.12
C GLU A 16 19.63 -4.98 12.82
N SER A 17 20.04 -6.25 12.71
CA SER A 17 20.35 -6.89 11.44
C SER A 17 19.09 -7.43 10.74
N GLY A 18 18.02 -6.62 10.78
CA GLY A 18 16.93 -6.61 9.81
C GLY A 18 17.42 -6.15 8.44
N ARG A 19 18.45 -6.82 7.94
CA ARG A 19 18.89 -6.93 6.55
C ARG A 19 18.67 -5.66 5.72
N ASP A 20 19.64 -4.75 5.83
CA ASP A 20 20.03 -3.82 4.77
C ASP A 20 20.53 -4.61 3.54
N LEU A 21 19.61 -5.36 2.93
CA LEU A 21 19.79 -6.07 1.67
C LEU A 21 19.72 -5.10 0.49
N GLY A 22 19.47 -3.80 0.72
CA GLY A 22 19.31 -2.80 -0.32
C GLY A 22 20.49 -2.76 -1.28
N PRO A 23 21.73 -2.55 -0.81
CA PRO A 23 22.89 -2.47 -1.70
C PRO A 23 23.19 -3.78 -2.43
N LEU A 24 23.01 -4.94 -1.77
CA LEU A 24 23.26 -6.25 -2.37
C LEU A 24 22.20 -6.64 -3.40
N ALA A 25 20.92 -6.38 -3.13
CA ALA A 25 19.82 -6.61 -4.06
C ALA A 25 19.94 -5.68 -5.29
N TRP A 26 20.26 -4.40 -5.08
CA TRP A 26 20.53 -3.47 -6.17
C TRP A 26 21.76 -3.87 -6.99
N ALA A 27 22.86 -4.27 -6.34
CA ALA A 27 24.06 -4.74 -7.04
C ALA A 27 23.76 -6.01 -7.85
N ALA A 28 23.00 -6.96 -7.30
CA ALA A 28 22.58 -8.17 -8.02
C ALA A 28 21.67 -7.85 -9.21
N LEU A 29 20.74 -6.91 -9.04
CA LEU A 29 19.82 -6.49 -10.10
C LEU A 29 20.55 -5.77 -11.25
N VAL A 30 21.45 -4.84 -10.91
CA VAL A 30 22.31 -4.16 -11.89
C VAL A 30 23.23 -5.16 -12.58
N ALA A 31 23.83 -6.11 -11.84
CA ALA A 31 24.64 -7.17 -12.41
C ALA A 31 23.83 -8.01 -13.41
N ARG A 32 22.59 -8.38 -13.08
CA ARG A 32 21.67 -9.09 -13.98
C ARG A 32 21.47 -8.34 -15.29
N TRP A 33 21.13 -7.05 -15.23
CA TRP A 33 20.92 -6.26 -16.47
C TRP A 33 22.21 -6.08 -17.27
N VAL A 34 23.36 -5.93 -16.61
CA VAL A 34 24.67 -5.88 -17.28
C VAL A 34 24.97 -7.20 -17.98
N GLU A 35 24.67 -8.34 -17.36
CA GLU A 35 24.82 -9.65 -18.00
C GLU A 35 23.90 -9.81 -19.20
N VAL A 36 22.63 -9.43 -19.09
CA VAL A 36 21.68 -9.44 -20.22
C VAL A 36 22.16 -8.54 -21.36
N ALA A 37 22.64 -7.33 -21.06
CA ALA A 37 23.19 -6.42 -22.06
C ALA A 37 24.48 -6.94 -22.71
N ARG A 38 25.29 -7.72 -21.99
CA ARG A 38 26.48 -8.38 -22.56
C ARG A 38 26.09 -9.56 -23.43
N ALA A 39 25.16 -10.40 -22.96
CA ALA A 39 24.66 -11.56 -23.69
C ALA A 39 23.97 -11.15 -25.00
N SER A 40 23.25 -10.02 -25.01
CA SER A 40 22.56 -9.54 -26.21
C SER A 40 23.51 -9.24 -27.38
N ARG A 41 24.78 -8.95 -27.11
CA ARG A 41 25.80 -8.74 -28.16
C ARG A 41 26.15 -10.01 -28.92
N ALA A 42 25.90 -11.18 -28.35
CA ALA A 42 26.09 -12.47 -29.00
C ALA A 42 24.87 -12.89 -29.85
N ILE A 43 23.77 -12.12 -29.82
CA ILE A 43 22.59 -12.39 -30.64
C ILE A 43 22.97 -12.28 -32.13
N PRO A 44 22.67 -13.30 -32.94
CA PRO A 44 22.98 -13.29 -34.37
C PRO A 44 22.32 -12.11 -35.12
N PRO A 45 22.93 -11.60 -36.22
CA PRO A 45 22.38 -10.48 -36.99
C PRO A 45 20.95 -10.69 -37.51
N GLU A 46 20.58 -11.92 -37.81
CA GLU A 46 19.22 -12.31 -38.22
C GLU A 46 18.16 -12.09 -37.14
N LEU A 47 18.57 -11.95 -35.88
CA LEU A 47 17.73 -11.61 -34.73
C LEU A 47 18.00 -10.18 -34.23
N ALA A 48 18.41 -9.27 -35.14
CA ALA A 48 18.72 -7.87 -34.80
C ALA A 48 17.59 -7.16 -34.05
N GLN A 49 16.34 -7.40 -34.42
CA GLN A 49 15.14 -6.86 -33.76
C GLN A 49 15.09 -7.25 -32.27
N LEU A 50 15.35 -8.53 -31.95
CA LEU A 50 15.42 -9.01 -30.56
C LEU A 50 16.56 -8.31 -29.81
N ARG A 51 17.74 -8.19 -30.44
CA ARG A 51 18.89 -7.48 -29.86
C ARG A 51 18.59 -6.01 -29.58
N GLU A 52 17.89 -5.33 -30.49
CA GLU A 52 17.49 -3.92 -30.37
C GLU A 52 16.40 -3.70 -29.31
N SER A 53 15.66 -4.74 -28.95
CA SER A 53 14.63 -4.69 -27.90
C SER A 53 15.23 -4.67 -26.49
N VAL A 54 16.42 -5.26 -26.30
CA VAL A 54 17.04 -5.45 -24.97
C VAL A 54 17.22 -4.15 -24.16
N PRO A 55 17.73 -3.04 -24.72
CA PRO A 55 17.85 -1.79 -23.96
C PRO A 55 16.51 -1.26 -23.44
N HIS A 56 15.43 -1.45 -24.21
CA HIS A 56 14.09 -0.99 -23.82
C HIS A 56 13.48 -1.88 -22.74
N LEU A 57 13.67 -3.20 -22.84
CA LEU A 57 13.28 -4.13 -21.79
C LEU A 57 14.01 -3.82 -20.46
N ILE A 58 15.33 -3.61 -20.51
CA ILE A 58 16.12 -3.20 -19.34
C ILE A 58 15.58 -1.88 -18.76
N ALA A 59 15.24 -0.91 -19.61
CA ALA A 59 14.69 0.37 -19.14
C ALA A 59 13.35 0.19 -18.40
N ILE A 60 12.45 -0.67 -18.90
CA ILE A 60 11.17 -0.99 -18.26
C ILE A 60 11.41 -1.67 -16.91
N GLU A 61 12.19 -2.74 -16.88
CA GLU A 61 12.48 -3.48 -15.65
C GLU A 61 13.19 -2.61 -14.61
N ALA A 62 14.15 -1.79 -15.04
CA ALA A 62 14.89 -0.93 -14.13
C ALA A 62 14.03 0.17 -13.53
N THR A 63 13.18 0.79 -14.34
CA THR A 63 12.22 1.78 -13.83
C THR A 63 11.20 1.12 -12.89
N THR A 64 10.74 -0.09 -13.22
CA THR A 64 9.84 -0.90 -12.38
C THR A 64 10.43 -1.19 -11.02
N ALA A 65 11.71 -1.61 -10.96
CA ALA A 65 12.40 -1.83 -9.70
C ALA A 65 12.60 -0.53 -8.91
N ALA A 66 12.96 0.57 -9.58
CA ALA A 66 13.12 1.87 -8.94
C ALA A 66 11.80 2.39 -8.32
N LEU A 67 10.66 2.13 -8.96
CA LEU A 67 9.33 2.46 -8.41
C LEU A 67 9.06 1.75 -7.07
N GLY A 68 9.59 0.54 -6.87
CA GLY A 68 9.50 -0.17 -5.59
C GLY A 68 10.22 0.51 -4.44
N GLU A 69 11.19 1.38 -4.73
CA GLU A 69 11.99 2.11 -3.75
C GLU A 69 11.55 3.55 -3.55
N LEU A 70 10.41 3.94 -4.14
CA LEU A 70 9.95 5.33 -4.16
C LEU A 70 9.75 5.91 -2.75
N VAL A 71 9.52 5.07 -1.73
CA VAL A 71 9.44 5.49 -0.33
C VAL A 71 10.74 6.14 0.18
N ARG A 72 11.90 5.78 -0.39
CA ARG A 72 13.21 6.36 -0.05
C ARG A 72 13.42 7.76 -0.64
N VAL A 73 12.61 8.15 -1.61
CA VAL A 73 12.61 9.51 -2.17
C VAL A 73 11.88 10.45 -1.20
N PRO A 74 12.36 11.70 -1.00
CA PRO A 74 11.64 12.69 -0.19
C PRO A 74 10.18 12.81 -0.62
N GLU A 75 9.25 12.89 0.34
CA GLU A 75 7.81 12.83 0.08
C GLU A 75 7.34 13.84 -0.99
N ILE A 76 7.88 15.05 -0.94
CA ILE A 76 7.56 16.13 -1.90
C ILE A 76 7.97 15.81 -3.34
N ASP A 77 8.98 14.97 -3.53
CA ASP A 77 9.53 14.62 -4.85
C ASP A 77 8.90 13.34 -5.42
N ARG A 78 8.23 12.53 -4.60
CA ARG A 78 7.65 11.24 -5.02
C ARG A 78 6.65 11.37 -6.18
N PRO A 79 5.71 12.34 -6.20
CA PRO A 79 4.78 12.49 -7.32
C PRO A 79 5.51 12.79 -8.63
N HIS A 80 6.54 13.63 -8.59
CA HIS A 80 7.35 13.97 -9.75
C HIS A 80 8.16 12.76 -10.24
N ALA A 81 8.83 12.05 -9.32
CA ALA A 81 9.58 10.83 -9.65
C ALA A 81 8.68 9.74 -10.27
N ARG A 82 7.47 9.54 -9.75
CA ARG A 82 6.46 8.65 -10.33
C ARG A 82 6.09 9.06 -11.77
N ALA A 83 5.83 10.35 -12.01
CA ALA A 83 5.50 10.84 -13.34
C ALA A 83 6.65 10.66 -14.33
N VAL A 84 7.90 10.88 -13.90
CA VAL A 84 9.09 10.63 -14.72
C VAL A 84 9.22 9.14 -15.06
N ALA A 85 8.99 8.26 -14.08
CA ALA A 85 9.00 6.81 -14.28
C ALA A 85 7.92 6.36 -15.28
N GLU A 86 6.69 6.88 -15.16
CA GLU A 86 5.61 6.58 -16.10
C GLU A 86 5.98 6.96 -17.55
N VAL A 87 6.53 8.17 -17.75
CA VAL A 87 6.99 8.62 -19.06
C VAL A 87 8.12 7.73 -19.59
N ALA A 88 9.07 7.32 -18.74
CA ALA A 88 10.17 6.45 -19.12
C ALA A 88 9.68 5.06 -19.57
N ILE A 89 8.77 4.44 -18.80
CA ILE A 89 8.14 3.16 -19.15
C ILE A 89 7.38 3.28 -20.47
N ARG A 90 6.51 4.30 -20.60
CA ARG A 90 5.72 4.51 -21.82
C ARG A 90 6.59 4.71 -23.05
N ARG A 91 7.69 5.47 -22.92
CA ARG A 91 8.64 5.66 -24.01
C ARG A 91 9.28 4.34 -24.40
N ALA A 92 9.80 3.57 -23.45
CA ALA A 92 10.45 2.29 -23.73
C ALA A 92 9.48 1.27 -24.37
N ALA A 93 8.25 1.18 -23.85
CA ALA A 93 7.21 0.33 -24.44
C ALA A 93 6.85 0.78 -25.87
N GLY A 94 6.82 2.09 -26.14
CA GLY A 94 6.60 2.62 -27.48
C GLY A 94 7.74 2.32 -28.47
N GLU A 95 8.98 2.18 -28.00
CA GLU A 95 10.08 1.70 -28.84
C GLU A 95 9.91 0.20 -29.17
N LEU A 96 9.52 -0.62 -28.20
CA LEU A 96 9.21 -2.03 -28.42
C LEU A 96 8.07 -2.20 -29.44
N ASP A 97 6.99 -1.42 -29.31
CA ASP A 97 5.88 -1.41 -30.29
C ASP A 97 6.36 -1.09 -31.70
N ARG A 98 7.27 -0.12 -31.83
CA ARG A 98 7.82 0.26 -33.14
C ARG A 98 8.70 -0.83 -33.73
N LEU A 99 9.50 -1.51 -32.91
CA LEU A 99 10.37 -2.61 -33.34
C LEU A 99 9.57 -3.85 -33.77
N TRP A 100 8.46 -4.15 -33.10
CA TRP A 100 7.64 -5.34 -33.31
C TRP A 100 6.32 -5.06 -34.05
N ARG A 101 6.27 -3.94 -34.77
CA ARG A 101 5.03 -3.49 -35.43
C ARG A 101 4.55 -4.53 -36.44
N GLY A 102 3.32 -5.03 -36.22
CA GLY A 102 2.70 -6.01 -37.12
C GLY A 102 3.13 -7.45 -36.83
N GLU A 103 3.90 -7.66 -35.78
CA GLU A 103 4.33 -8.95 -35.27
C GLU A 103 3.78 -9.16 -33.85
N GLU A 104 3.76 -10.42 -33.41
CA GLU A 104 3.38 -10.75 -32.05
C GLU A 104 4.53 -10.39 -31.09
N TRP A 105 4.19 -9.78 -29.96
CA TRP A 105 5.17 -9.48 -28.92
C TRP A 105 5.60 -10.78 -28.21
N PRO A 106 6.91 -10.94 -27.94
CA PRO A 106 7.38 -11.92 -26.97
C PRO A 106 6.66 -11.77 -25.62
N GLU A 107 6.33 -12.90 -25.00
CA GLU A 107 5.60 -12.96 -23.73
C GLU A 107 6.31 -12.17 -22.63
N GLU A 108 7.65 -12.21 -22.60
CA GLU A 108 8.46 -11.49 -21.61
C GLU A 108 8.28 -9.97 -21.68
N PHE A 109 7.95 -9.42 -22.86
CA PHE A 109 7.70 -7.98 -23.00
C PHE A 109 6.33 -7.60 -22.45
N VAL A 110 5.34 -8.48 -22.67
CA VAL A 110 4.00 -8.31 -22.11
C VAL A 110 4.10 -8.37 -20.59
N GLU A 111 4.74 -9.40 -20.04
CA GLU A 111 4.95 -9.55 -18.60
C GLU A 111 5.68 -8.35 -17.98
N ALA A 112 6.73 -7.85 -18.63
CA ALA A 112 7.48 -6.68 -18.15
C ALA A 112 6.62 -5.40 -18.14
N CYS A 113 5.84 -5.16 -19.20
CA CYS A 113 4.92 -4.02 -19.27
C CYS A 113 3.81 -4.11 -18.21
N GLU A 114 3.23 -5.29 -18.00
CA GLU A 114 2.23 -5.50 -16.96
C GLU A 114 2.81 -5.32 -15.55
N ALA A 115 4.02 -5.83 -15.31
CA ALA A 115 4.72 -5.64 -14.05
C ALA A 115 5.00 -4.16 -13.77
N ALA A 116 5.38 -3.40 -14.82
CA ALA A 116 5.57 -1.96 -14.76
C ALA A 116 4.27 -1.22 -14.45
N GLY A 117 3.15 -1.61 -15.06
CA GLY A 117 1.81 -1.09 -14.76
C GLY A 117 1.43 -1.28 -13.31
N ARG A 118 1.54 -2.52 -12.80
CA ARG A 118 1.28 -2.85 -11.38
C ARG A 118 2.20 -2.08 -10.43
N ALA A 119 3.46 -1.85 -10.81
CA ALA A 119 4.39 -1.07 -9.99
C ALA A 119 4.02 0.43 -9.96
N LEU A 120 3.58 1.01 -11.08
CA LEU A 120 3.09 2.38 -11.14
C LEU A 120 1.84 2.58 -10.27
N GLU A 121 0.91 1.62 -10.31
CA GLU A 121 -0.29 1.63 -9.47
C GLU A 121 0.07 1.60 -7.98
N ARG A 122 0.97 0.69 -7.57
CA ARG A 122 1.45 0.63 -6.18
C ARG A 122 2.23 1.88 -5.76
N ALA A 123 3.02 2.46 -6.66
CA ALA A 123 3.81 3.65 -6.39
C ALA A 123 2.96 4.87 -6.03
N ALA A 124 1.67 4.90 -6.42
CA ALA A 124 0.72 5.91 -5.96
C ALA A 124 0.54 5.93 -4.43
N TYR A 125 0.88 4.82 -3.76
CA TYR A 125 0.76 4.62 -2.32
C TYR A 125 2.12 4.55 -1.62
N ALA A 126 3.20 5.02 -2.27
CA ALA A 126 4.53 4.99 -1.68
C ALA A 126 4.63 5.83 -0.40
N GLY A 127 4.99 5.19 0.71
CA GLY A 127 5.06 5.79 2.04
C GLY A 127 3.69 5.94 2.72
N LEU A 128 2.73 5.10 2.34
CA LEU A 128 1.45 4.99 3.02
C LEU A 128 1.64 4.67 4.50
N ALA A 129 0.81 5.33 5.31
CA ALA A 129 0.68 5.05 6.73
C ALA A 129 -0.78 4.72 7.05
N ALA A 130 -0.99 3.97 8.12
CA ALA A 130 -2.30 3.57 8.59
C ALA A 130 -2.42 3.69 10.11
N LEU A 131 -3.63 3.98 10.58
CA LEU A 131 -4.02 3.77 11.96
C LEU A 131 -4.58 2.36 12.07
N VAL A 132 -3.91 1.49 12.82
CA VAL A 132 -4.26 0.08 12.98
C VAL A 132 -4.71 -0.18 14.41
N VAL A 133 -5.81 -0.92 14.58
CA VAL A 133 -6.32 -1.31 15.89
C VAL A 133 -5.36 -2.25 16.59
N THR A 134 -5.08 -1.98 17.87
CA THR A 134 -4.29 -2.84 18.75
C THR A 134 -5.14 -3.38 19.91
N GLY A 135 -4.60 -4.37 20.63
CA GLY A 135 -5.29 -5.04 21.74
C GLY A 135 -6.00 -6.33 21.31
N ASP A 136 -7.02 -6.73 22.06
CA ASP A 136 -7.69 -8.03 21.96
C ASP A 136 -9.21 -7.95 21.74
N ALA A 137 -9.79 -6.75 21.80
CA ALA A 137 -11.22 -6.50 21.59
C ALA A 137 -11.49 -5.68 20.32
N ALA A 138 -12.74 -5.68 19.84
CA ALA A 138 -13.14 -4.70 18.83
C ALA A 138 -12.99 -3.26 19.35
N LEU A 139 -12.66 -2.35 18.46
CA LEU A 139 -12.61 -0.92 18.70
C LEU A 139 -13.79 -0.26 17.99
N GLU A 140 -14.57 0.52 18.71
CA GLU A 140 -15.50 1.43 18.05
C GLU A 140 -14.70 2.61 17.48
N VAL A 141 -14.70 2.75 16.16
CA VAL A 141 -13.94 3.76 15.44
C VAL A 141 -14.47 5.15 15.81
N PRO A 142 -13.65 6.02 16.41
CA PRO A 142 -14.06 7.37 16.75
C PRO A 142 -14.19 8.24 15.50
N ARG A 143 -14.77 9.43 15.65
CA ARG A 143 -14.70 10.46 14.62
C ARG A 143 -13.28 10.99 14.51
N LEU A 144 -12.56 10.57 13.48
CA LEU A 144 -11.21 11.05 13.22
C LEU A 144 -11.22 12.47 12.64
N GLY A 145 -10.26 13.29 13.05
CA GLY A 145 -9.91 14.54 12.39
C GLY A 145 -9.14 14.25 11.10
N LEU A 146 -9.86 14.02 10.01
CA LEU A 146 -9.27 13.56 8.73
C LEU A 146 -8.49 14.65 7.97
N GLY A 147 -8.57 15.92 8.40
CA GLY A 147 -7.98 17.05 7.66
C GLY A 147 -8.51 17.16 6.23
N PHE A 148 -9.74 16.69 5.99
CA PHE A 148 -10.41 16.66 4.71
C PHE A 148 -11.82 17.23 4.88
N ASP A 149 -12.13 18.22 4.06
CA ASP A 149 -13.47 18.75 3.85
C ASP A 149 -13.79 18.66 2.36
N ARG A 150 -14.93 18.05 2.03
CA ARG A 150 -15.36 17.84 0.66
C ARG A 150 -15.56 19.16 -0.09
N ASP A 151 -16.01 20.17 0.61
CA ASP A 151 -16.40 21.46 0.02
C ASP A 151 -15.26 22.49 0.04
N ASP A 152 -14.10 22.14 0.65
CA ASP A 152 -12.89 22.97 0.67
C ASP A 152 -11.72 22.32 -0.11
N PRO A 153 -11.48 22.75 -1.37
CA PRO A 153 -10.36 22.27 -2.19
C PRO A 153 -8.97 22.46 -1.57
N ALA A 154 -8.79 23.39 -0.62
CA ALA A 154 -7.49 23.57 0.03
C ALA A 154 -7.06 22.32 0.84
N THR A 155 -8.03 21.51 1.27
CA THR A 155 -7.82 20.26 2.02
C THR A 155 -7.65 19.03 1.13
N HIS A 156 -7.79 19.18 -0.19
CA HIS A 156 -7.78 18.08 -1.15
C HIS A 156 -6.34 17.74 -1.56
N ARG A 157 -5.68 16.90 -0.75
CA ARG A 157 -4.31 16.46 -0.99
C ARG A 157 -4.12 14.98 -0.67
N GLY A 158 -3.26 14.34 -1.46
CA GLY A 158 -2.89 12.93 -1.29
C GLY A 158 -4.09 11.99 -1.41
N SER A 159 -3.93 10.77 -0.91
CA SER A 159 -4.99 9.77 -0.88
C SER A 159 -5.38 9.45 0.56
N LEU A 160 -6.65 9.13 0.78
CA LEU A 160 -7.22 8.87 2.10
C LEU A 160 -8.38 7.87 1.97
N ALA A 161 -8.35 6.82 2.79
CA ALA A 161 -9.53 6.02 3.08
C ALA A 161 -9.70 5.86 4.59
N ALA A 162 -10.95 5.84 5.04
CA ALA A 162 -11.26 5.71 6.46
C ALA A 162 -12.54 4.88 6.65
N MET A 163 -12.61 4.17 7.77
CA MET A 163 -13.84 3.57 8.22
C MET A 163 -14.80 4.66 8.67
N PRO A 164 -16.12 4.54 8.40
CA PRO A 164 -17.09 5.48 8.96
C PRO A 164 -17.02 5.49 10.49
N PRO A 165 -17.19 6.65 11.15
CA PRO A 165 -17.24 6.70 12.61
C PRO A 165 -18.40 5.84 13.13
N GLY A 166 -18.15 5.13 14.24
CA GLY A 166 -19.09 4.14 14.79
C GLY A 166 -18.95 2.73 14.19
N SER A 167 -18.05 2.52 13.22
CA SER A 167 -17.65 1.18 12.79
C SER A 167 -17.05 0.40 13.95
N LEU A 168 -17.20 -0.93 13.96
CA LEU A 168 -16.52 -1.79 14.93
C LEU A 168 -15.34 -2.47 14.25
N ALA A 169 -14.12 -1.97 14.44
CA ALA A 169 -12.92 -2.51 13.83
C ALA A 169 -12.29 -3.59 14.73
N MET A 170 -11.84 -4.69 14.15
CA MET A 170 -11.19 -5.78 14.87
C MET A 170 -9.69 -5.47 15.11
N PRO A 171 -9.05 -6.11 16.11
CA PRO A 171 -7.60 -6.02 16.28
C PRO A 171 -6.84 -6.38 15.01
N GLY A 172 -5.83 -5.57 14.67
CA GLY A 172 -5.02 -5.73 13.48
C GLY A 172 -5.62 -5.13 12.21
N GLU A 173 -6.83 -4.57 12.26
CA GLU A 173 -7.45 -3.88 11.12
C GLU A 173 -7.01 -2.42 11.00
N PRO A 174 -6.75 -1.93 9.78
CA PRO A 174 -6.61 -0.50 9.54
C PRO A 174 -7.97 0.19 9.62
N VAL A 175 -8.11 1.19 10.50
CA VAL A 175 -9.32 2.05 10.56
C VAL A 175 -9.24 3.23 9.59
N CYS A 176 -8.02 3.58 9.18
CA CYS A 176 -7.74 4.65 8.25
C CYS A 176 -6.35 4.45 7.65
N TRP A 177 -6.17 4.77 6.38
CA TRP A 177 -4.84 4.92 5.77
C TRP A 177 -4.76 6.19 4.94
N TRP A 178 -3.54 6.72 4.80
CA TRP A 178 -3.27 7.96 4.08
C TRP A 178 -1.87 7.97 3.47
N VAL A 179 -1.69 8.80 2.43
CA VAL A 179 -0.41 9.07 1.79
C VAL A 179 -0.41 10.48 1.19
N GLY A 180 0.73 11.18 1.21
CA GLY A 180 0.87 12.51 0.62
C GLY A 180 0.08 13.60 1.36
N ARG A 181 -0.15 13.41 2.66
CA ARG A 181 -0.94 14.30 3.52
C ARG A 181 -0.58 14.12 4.99
N GLU A 182 -0.98 15.08 5.81
CA GLU A 182 -0.86 15.00 7.27
C GLU A 182 -1.66 13.82 7.85
N ALA A 183 -1.17 13.30 8.97
CA ALA A 183 -1.79 12.19 9.66
C ALA A 183 -3.19 12.58 10.20
N PRO A 184 -4.21 11.72 10.05
CA PRO A 184 -5.47 11.88 10.73
C PRO A 184 -5.30 11.98 12.25
N LEU A 185 -6.04 12.92 12.85
CA LEU A 185 -6.00 13.14 14.29
C LEU A 185 -7.05 12.28 15.00
N VAL A 186 -6.69 11.71 16.14
CA VAL A 186 -7.66 11.13 17.08
C VAL A 186 -8.02 12.21 18.09
N PRO A 187 -9.29 12.63 18.20
CA PRO A 187 -9.68 13.69 19.13
C PRO A 187 -9.37 13.35 20.59
N ALA A 188 -9.12 14.37 21.41
CA ALA A 188 -8.72 14.19 22.81
C ALA A 188 -9.81 13.48 23.64
N GLU A 189 -11.08 13.73 23.32
CA GLU A 189 -12.24 13.05 23.92
C GLU A 189 -12.29 11.54 23.63
N ALA A 190 -11.54 11.06 22.64
CA ALA A 190 -11.41 9.66 22.27
C ALA A 190 -10.11 9.03 22.80
N ALA A 191 -9.63 9.45 23.98
CA ALA A 191 -8.37 9.00 24.57
C ALA A 191 -8.25 7.47 24.71
N GLU A 192 -9.35 6.78 25.04
CA GLU A 192 -9.37 5.32 25.10
C GLU A 192 -9.11 4.70 23.71
N ALA A 193 -9.76 5.19 22.67
CA ALA A 193 -9.53 4.75 21.30
C ALA A 193 -8.10 5.08 20.84
N ALA A 194 -7.58 6.26 21.19
CA ALA A 194 -6.21 6.66 20.87
C ALA A 194 -5.18 5.68 21.46
N SER A 195 -5.40 5.18 22.68
CA SER A 195 -4.51 4.20 23.31
C SER A 195 -4.50 2.83 22.60
N ARG A 196 -5.49 2.57 21.74
CA ARG A 196 -5.69 1.32 21.00
C ARG A 196 -5.47 1.46 19.50
N LEU A 197 -4.86 2.57 19.07
CA LEU A 197 -4.51 2.83 17.68
C LEU A 197 -3.00 3.03 17.57
N ALA A 198 -2.36 2.24 16.72
CA ALA A 198 -0.96 2.41 16.38
C ALA A 198 -0.82 2.97 14.95
N VAL A 199 0.10 3.90 14.77
CA VAL A 199 0.52 4.32 13.43
C VAL A 199 1.48 3.27 12.89
N VAL A 200 1.10 2.62 11.81
CA VAL A 200 1.93 1.68 11.05
C VAL A 200 2.32 2.33 9.73
N ARG A 201 3.58 2.23 9.35
CA ARG A 201 4.13 2.76 8.09
C ARG A 201 4.57 1.61 7.20
N ASP A 202 4.77 1.91 5.93
CA ASP A 202 5.27 0.95 4.92
C ASP A 202 4.39 -0.29 4.82
N ILE A 203 3.08 -0.06 4.92
CA ILE A 203 2.03 -1.06 4.77
C ILE A 203 1.38 -0.91 3.39
N ASP A 204 0.83 -1.99 2.85
CA ASP A 204 0.02 -1.93 1.65
C ASP A 204 -1.25 -1.09 1.86
N ALA A 205 -1.75 -0.49 0.78
CA ALA A 205 -3.11 0.06 0.78
C ALA A 205 -4.09 -1.12 0.88
N LEU A 206 -4.76 -1.26 2.03
CA LEU A 206 -5.68 -2.37 2.30
C LEU A 206 -7.14 -1.94 2.22
N GLN A 207 -8.00 -2.90 1.90
CA GLN A 207 -9.44 -2.88 2.12
C GLN A 207 -9.79 -3.96 3.15
N VAL A 208 -10.84 -3.70 3.93
CA VAL A 208 -11.44 -4.65 4.87
C VAL A 208 -12.83 -5.01 4.35
N TYR A 209 -13.05 -6.27 4.01
CA TYR A 209 -14.35 -6.80 3.64
C TYR A 209 -14.96 -7.57 4.80
N ARG A 210 -16.10 -7.07 5.29
CA ARG A 210 -16.85 -7.69 6.38
C ARG A 210 -17.87 -8.68 5.86
N GLY A 211 -17.67 -9.95 6.16
CA GLY A 211 -18.59 -11.02 5.85
C GLY A 211 -19.88 -10.92 6.67
N LEU A 212 -21.01 -11.20 6.03
CA LEU A 212 -22.31 -11.28 6.69
C LEU A 212 -22.95 -12.64 6.41
N ASP A 213 -23.64 -13.19 7.40
CA ASP A 213 -24.53 -14.33 7.19
C ASP A 213 -25.89 -13.88 6.59
N GLU A 214 -26.76 -14.85 6.30
CA GLU A 214 -28.10 -14.60 5.75
C GLU A 214 -29.01 -13.76 6.67
N ARG A 215 -28.65 -13.62 7.95
CA ARG A 215 -29.37 -12.82 8.95
C ARG A 215 -28.74 -11.43 9.14
N GLY A 216 -27.71 -11.09 8.35
CA GLY A 216 -26.97 -9.84 8.44
C GLY A 216 -26.06 -9.75 9.67
N ARG A 217 -25.67 -10.88 10.27
CA ARG A 217 -24.69 -10.91 11.37
C ARG A 217 -23.29 -11.05 10.81
N PHE A 218 -22.32 -10.43 11.47
CA PHE A 218 -20.93 -10.50 11.01
C PHE A 218 -20.36 -11.89 11.17
N THR A 219 -19.59 -12.39 10.21
CA THR A 219 -19.02 -13.74 10.28
C THR A 219 -17.51 -13.71 10.46
N ALA A 220 -16.83 -12.94 9.62
CA ALA A 220 -15.40 -12.67 9.69
C ALA A 220 -15.09 -11.42 8.89
N ASP A 221 -13.92 -10.82 9.14
CA ASP A 221 -13.34 -9.79 8.30
C ASP A 221 -12.22 -10.38 7.45
N THR A 222 -12.08 -9.89 6.21
CA THR A 222 -10.99 -10.27 5.30
C THR A 222 -10.25 -9.02 4.84
N LEU A 223 -8.94 -8.97 5.09
CA LEU A 223 -8.05 -7.89 4.67
C LEU A 223 -7.42 -8.28 3.35
N VAL A 224 -7.54 -7.42 2.35
CA VAL A 224 -6.88 -7.59 1.06
C VAL A 224 -6.26 -6.29 0.59
N PRO A 225 -5.17 -6.33 -0.20
CA PRO A 225 -4.71 -5.16 -0.94
C PRO A 225 -5.83 -4.59 -1.81
N ILE A 226 -5.91 -3.28 -1.97
CA ILE A 226 -6.92 -2.63 -2.83
C ILE A 226 -6.76 -2.99 -4.32
N THR A 227 -5.62 -3.59 -4.69
CA THR A 227 -5.35 -4.08 -6.04
C THR A 227 -5.82 -5.53 -6.25
N ALA A 228 -6.30 -6.21 -5.21
CA ALA A 228 -6.88 -7.53 -5.32
C ALA A 228 -8.32 -7.46 -5.86
N ASP A 229 -8.85 -8.61 -6.29
CA ASP A 229 -10.25 -8.71 -6.70
C ASP A 229 -11.19 -8.33 -5.56
N VAL A 230 -12.29 -7.68 -5.93
CA VAL A 230 -13.34 -7.29 -4.98
C VAL A 230 -13.99 -8.54 -4.39
N LEU A 231 -13.92 -8.65 -3.07
CA LEU A 231 -14.53 -9.76 -2.34
C LEU A 231 -16.00 -9.49 -2.01
N ALA A 232 -16.75 -10.57 -1.79
CA ALA A 232 -18.10 -10.49 -1.25
C ALA A 232 -18.06 -10.00 0.21
N GLY A 233 -19.05 -9.19 0.58
CA GLY A 233 -19.18 -8.61 1.91
C GLY A 233 -19.32 -7.10 1.88
N LEU A 234 -19.33 -6.50 3.06
CA LEU A 234 -19.44 -5.06 3.24
C LEU A 234 -18.03 -4.44 3.26
N PRO A 235 -17.66 -3.57 2.30
CA PRO A 235 -16.41 -2.83 2.37
C PRO A 235 -16.46 -1.84 3.54
N MET A 236 -15.48 -1.92 4.42
CA MET A 236 -15.46 -1.15 5.66
C MET A 236 -14.66 0.15 5.54
N LEU A 237 -13.59 0.17 4.74
CA LEU A 237 -12.86 1.40 4.43
C LEU A 237 -13.50 2.09 3.23
N VAL A 238 -13.92 3.35 3.42
CA VAL A 238 -14.45 4.19 2.34
C VAL A 238 -13.31 5.05 1.80
N PRO A 239 -12.96 4.92 0.51
CA PRO A 239 -12.07 5.88 -0.14
C PRO A 239 -12.73 7.26 -0.17
N LEU A 240 -12.05 8.26 0.39
CA LEU A 240 -12.55 9.63 0.47
C LEU A 240 -11.85 10.52 -0.55
N LEU A 241 -10.54 10.37 -0.66
CA LEU A 241 -9.69 11.10 -1.60
C LEU A 241 -8.76 10.13 -2.33
N HIS A 242 -8.56 10.39 -3.62
CA HIS A 242 -7.56 9.73 -4.44
C HIS A 242 -6.74 10.79 -5.17
N ASP A 243 -5.46 10.91 -4.81
CA ASP A 243 -4.51 11.88 -5.38
C ASP A 243 -5.08 13.32 -5.44
N GLY A 244 -5.66 13.77 -4.33
CA GLY A 244 -6.30 15.08 -4.22
C GLY A 244 -7.66 15.20 -4.91
N THR A 245 -8.20 14.12 -5.49
CA THR A 245 -9.56 14.13 -6.07
C THR A 245 -10.55 13.53 -5.08
N PRO A 246 -11.62 14.25 -4.67
CA PRO A 246 -12.68 13.69 -3.83
C PRO A 246 -13.46 12.62 -4.59
N ILE A 247 -13.50 11.40 -4.06
CA ILE A 247 -14.15 10.26 -4.71
C ILE A 247 -15.23 9.59 -3.85
N GLY A 248 -15.32 9.94 -2.56
CA GLY A 248 -16.30 9.33 -1.67
C GLY A 248 -16.66 10.16 -0.46
N HIS A 249 -17.66 9.68 0.28
CA HIS A 249 -18.15 10.27 1.52
C HIS A 249 -18.91 9.23 2.32
N PHE A 250 -19.07 9.45 3.63
CA PHE A 250 -19.92 8.62 4.45
C PHE A 250 -21.39 8.94 4.19
N ILE A 251 -22.17 7.92 3.81
CA ILE A 251 -23.58 8.08 3.44
C ILE A 251 -24.47 8.09 4.68
N ARG A 252 -24.18 7.25 5.68
CA ARG A 252 -24.99 7.11 6.89
C ARG A 252 -24.45 7.98 8.02
N GLY A 253 -25.36 8.45 8.87
CA GLY A 253 -24.99 9.14 10.11
C GLY A 253 -24.32 8.19 11.10
N GLU A 254 -23.43 8.72 11.92
CA GLU A 254 -22.63 7.95 12.89
C GLU A 254 -23.49 7.09 13.82
N ALA A 255 -24.55 7.66 14.41
CA ALA A 255 -25.41 6.94 15.35
C ALA A 255 -26.17 5.78 14.69
N GLU A 256 -26.66 5.99 13.47
CA GLU A 256 -27.36 4.97 12.68
C GLU A 256 -26.40 3.83 12.32
N TRP A 257 -25.22 4.19 11.80
CA TRP A 257 -24.18 3.23 11.44
C TRP A 257 -23.72 2.40 12.63
N ARG A 258 -23.43 3.05 13.76
CA ARG A 258 -23.08 2.39 15.03
C ARG A 258 -24.17 1.42 15.48
N GLY A 259 -25.44 1.84 15.39
CA GLY A 259 -26.58 0.98 15.72
C GLY A 259 -26.60 -0.30 14.89
N MET A 260 -26.42 -0.17 13.57
CA MET A 260 -26.33 -1.32 12.66
C MET A 260 -25.15 -2.24 12.99
N GLN A 261 -23.96 -1.67 13.22
CA GLN A 261 -22.75 -2.43 13.51
C GLN A 261 -22.88 -3.22 14.83
N ARG A 262 -23.39 -2.58 15.89
CA ARG A 262 -23.63 -3.25 17.18
C ARG A 262 -24.70 -4.33 17.09
N ALA A 263 -25.77 -4.09 16.34
CA ALA A 263 -26.78 -5.10 16.09
C ALA A 263 -26.16 -6.31 15.36
N ALA A 264 -25.37 -6.09 14.30
CA ALA A 264 -24.76 -7.19 13.54
C ALA A 264 -23.68 -7.98 14.32
N MET A 265 -23.02 -7.37 15.32
CA MET A 265 -22.11 -8.08 16.23
C MET A 265 -22.84 -9.03 17.19
N ASP A 266 -24.12 -8.80 17.48
CA ASP A 266 -24.94 -9.65 18.35
C ASP A 266 -24.32 -9.90 19.75
N GLY A 267 -23.70 -8.87 20.33
CA GLY A 267 -23.06 -8.95 21.65
C GLY A 267 -21.70 -9.65 21.66
N ARG A 268 -21.18 -10.10 20.52
CA ARG A 268 -19.80 -10.60 20.44
C ARG A 268 -18.80 -9.45 20.65
N ALA A 269 -17.68 -9.77 21.29
CA ALA A 269 -16.59 -8.82 21.50
C ALA A 269 -15.66 -8.70 20.29
N THR A 270 -15.52 -9.77 19.50
CA THR A 270 -14.68 -9.87 18.30
C THR A 270 -15.27 -10.85 17.28
N ILE A 271 -14.76 -10.78 16.05
CA ILE A 271 -14.94 -11.78 15.00
C ILE A 271 -13.56 -12.15 14.41
N PRO A 272 -13.43 -13.30 13.74
CA PRO A 272 -12.19 -13.69 13.07
C PRO A 272 -11.76 -12.67 12.02
N VAL A 273 -10.45 -12.51 11.85
CA VAL A 273 -9.83 -11.66 10.82
C VAL A 273 -8.92 -12.54 9.96
N HIS A 274 -9.12 -12.51 8.65
CA HIS A 274 -8.33 -13.20 7.64
C HIS A 274 -7.47 -12.20 6.86
N ARG A 275 -6.29 -12.65 6.42
CA ARG A 275 -5.34 -11.90 5.59
C ARG A 275 -4.96 -12.74 4.38
#